data_AF-A0A8K0G6Z2-F1
#
_entry.id   AF-A0A8K0G6Z2-F1
#
_cell.length_a   1.000
_cell.length_b   1.000
_cell.length_c   1.000
_cell.angle_alpha   90.00
_cell.angle_beta   90.00
_cell.angle_gamma   90.00
#
_symmetry.space_group_name_H-M   'P 1'
#
loop_
_entity.id
_entity.type
_entity.pdbx_description
1 polymer ?
#
loop_
_entity_poly.entity_id
_entity_poly.type
_entity_poly.pdbx_seq_one_letter_code
_entity_poly.pdbx_strand_id
1 'polypeptide(L)'
;MDNAEESRKEFAQVNTGKKRKRLGKMSDIINRLNIQSHVAGEDCKYARLKCFQNIPETARNRIIQNFNLMASVTEQNMYLCGLISLKLVKQQRHRKPKEEASFYDVAYSYRVRYVDNNNETKEIDVCYKAFSTLHGIGEKKLQVLQKSLKEHGEPKEWADALRSSGSKSSPFDVEEVSQKYFRSWTQLKVVKEHSRLFFTDQRILVHGRVP
;
A
#
# COMPACT_ATOMS: atom_id res chain seq x y z
N MET A 1 68.01 16.00 24.44
CA MET A 1 66.88 16.57 25.19
C MET A 1 65.61 16.02 24.56
N ASP A 2 65.50 14.71 24.36
CA ASP A 2 64.58 14.16 23.35
C ASP A 2 64.14 12.73 23.73
N ASN A 3 63.44 12.57 24.85
CA ASN A 3 62.82 11.26 25.16
C ASN A 3 61.63 11.32 26.13
N ALA A 4 60.98 12.48 26.27
CA ALA A 4 59.76 12.63 27.07
C ALA A 4 58.49 12.75 26.21
N GLU A 5 58.62 13.02 24.91
CA GLU A 5 57.49 13.29 24.00
C GLU A 5 56.87 12.02 23.40
N GLU A 6 57.58 10.89 23.40
CA GLU A 6 57.13 9.63 22.77
C GLU A 6 56.08 8.89 23.62
N SER A 7 55.92 9.26 24.90
CA SER A 7 55.01 8.58 25.85
C SER A 7 53.56 9.07 25.79
N ARG A 8 53.24 10.07 24.96
CA ARG A 8 51.91 10.72 24.92
C ARG A 8 51.00 10.27 23.77
N LYS A 9 51.46 9.38 22.87
CA LYS A 9 50.69 8.99 21.67
C LYS A 9 49.95 7.65 21.75
N GLU A 10 49.91 6.97 22.89
CA GLU A 10 49.41 5.58 22.93
C GLU A 10 48.14 5.33 23.78
N PHE A 11 47.36 6.35 24.12
CA PHE A 11 46.11 6.16 24.89
C PHE A 11 44.88 6.85 24.30
N ALA A 12 44.76 6.91 22.97
CA ALA A 12 43.51 7.24 22.30
C ALA A 12 42.78 5.97 21.83
N GLN A 13 42.51 5.03 22.75
CA GLN A 13 41.52 3.98 22.48
C GLN A 13 40.13 4.65 22.45
N VAL A 14 39.66 4.94 21.25
CA VAL A 14 38.28 5.36 20.99
C VAL A 14 37.37 4.24 21.47
N ASN A 15 36.79 4.45 22.65
CA ASN A 15 35.81 3.57 23.25
C ASN A 15 34.52 3.66 22.41
N THR A 16 34.48 2.95 21.29
CA THR A 16 33.27 2.79 20.49
C THR A 16 32.33 1.87 21.27
N GLY A 17 31.62 2.45 22.23
CA GLY A 17 30.61 1.75 23.01
C GLY A 17 29.70 0.97 22.06
N LYS A 18 29.69 -0.36 22.20
CA LYS A 18 28.86 -1.25 21.37
C LYS A 18 27.43 -0.72 21.44
N LYS A 19 26.91 -0.15 20.34
CA LYS A 19 25.52 0.30 20.27
C LYS A 19 24.63 -0.86 20.72
N ARG A 20 23.84 -0.63 21.77
CA ARG A 20 22.88 -1.61 22.30
C ARG A 20 22.08 -2.14 21.11
N LYS A 21 22.03 -3.47 20.95
CA LYS A 21 21.19 -4.09 19.92
C LYS A 21 19.77 -3.57 20.12
N ARG A 22 19.17 -2.99 19.09
CA ARG A 22 17.75 -2.62 19.12
C ARG A 22 16.94 -3.92 19.05
N LEU A 23 16.76 -4.56 20.21
CA LEU A 23 15.72 -5.55 20.39
C LEU A 23 14.42 -4.74 20.30
N GLY A 24 13.62 -4.98 19.25
CA GLY A 24 12.37 -4.24 19.03
C GLY A 24 11.50 -4.21 20.27
N LYS A 25 10.60 -3.22 20.39
CA LYS A 25 9.73 -3.16 21.56
C LYS A 25 8.80 -4.38 21.54
N MET A 26 8.55 -4.99 22.70
CA MET A 26 7.60 -6.09 22.80
C MET A 26 6.20 -5.69 22.28
N SER A 27 5.83 -4.42 22.42
CA SER A 27 4.62 -3.85 21.82
C SER A 27 4.55 -4.05 20.31
N ASP A 28 5.68 -3.94 19.60
CA ASP A 28 5.72 -4.06 18.15
C ASP A 28 5.50 -5.51 17.72
N ILE A 29 6.01 -6.46 18.52
CA ILE A 29 5.78 -7.90 18.33
C ILE A 29 4.31 -8.23 18.57
N ILE A 30 3.74 -7.77 19.69
CA ILE A 30 2.32 -7.98 20.02
C ILE A 30 1.42 -7.39 18.93
N ASN A 31 1.73 -6.19 18.44
CA ASN A 31 0.98 -5.56 17.35
C ASN A 31 1.03 -6.39 16.06
N ARG A 32 2.19 -6.96 15.70
CA ARG A 32 2.30 -7.86 14.55
C ARG A 32 1.48 -9.13 14.75
N LEU A 33 1.57 -9.75 15.92
CA LEU A 33 0.78 -10.94 16.24
C LEU A 33 -0.72 -10.68 16.09
N ASN A 34 -1.20 -9.53 16.60
CA ASN A 34 -2.61 -9.14 16.50
C ASN A 34 -3.07 -8.90 15.06
N ILE A 35 -2.20 -8.39 14.17
CA ILE A 35 -2.51 -8.19 12.74
C ILE A 35 -2.69 -9.53 12.02
N GLN A 36 -2.01 -10.59 12.50
CA GLN A 36 -1.97 -11.90 11.83
C GLN A 36 -2.91 -12.94 12.47
N SER A 37 -3.61 -12.60 13.56
CA SER A 37 -4.39 -13.54 14.36
C SER A 37 -5.91 -13.42 14.14
N HIS A 38 -6.37 -12.92 12.99
CA HIS A 38 -7.81 -12.83 12.74
C HIS A 38 -8.41 -14.21 12.48
N VAL A 39 -9.63 -14.42 12.99
CA VAL A 39 -10.38 -15.66 12.84
C VAL A 39 -11.73 -15.35 12.20
N ALA A 40 -12.14 -16.20 11.26
CA ALA A 40 -13.44 -16.07 10.63
C ALA A 40 -14.56 -16.31 11.67
N GLY A 41 -15.57 -15.43 11.68
CA GLY A 41 -16.71 -15.52 12.58
C GLY A 41 -17.80 -16.49 12.11
N GLU A 42 -18.88 -16.56 12.89
CA GLU A 42 -20.08 -17.34 12.54
C GLU A 42 -20.79 -16.79 11.29
N ASP A 43 -21.69 -17.60 10.72
CA ASP A 43 -22.53 -17.18 9.60
C ASP A 43 -23.37 -15.94 9.98
N CYS A 44 -23.44 -14.99 9.05
CA CYS A 44 -24.26 -13.79 9.13
C CYS A 44 -25.78 -14.05 9.25
N LYS A 45 -26.24 -15.28 8.98
CA LYS A 45 -27.65 -15.71 8.97
C LYS A 45 -28.54 -14.88 8.01
N TYR A 46 -27.95 -14.12 7.10
CA TYR A 46 -28.66 -13.20 6.23
C TYR A 46 -29.23 -13.94 5.01
N ALA A 47 -30.53 -14.23 5.06
CA ALA A 47 -31.20 -15.13 4.13
C ALA A 47 -31.25 -14.65 2.66
N ARG A 48 -31.19 -13.35 2.39
CA ARG A 48 -31.35 -12.82 1.01
C ARG A 48 -30.14 -13.06 0.13
N LEU A 49 -28.94 -12.79 0.66
CA LEU A 49 -27.69 -12.91 -0.11
C LEU A 49 -27.02 -14.28 0.06
N LYS A 50 -27.43 -15.07 1.07
CA LYS A 50 -26.88 -16.41 1.32
C LYS A 50 -25.34 -16.45 1.27
N CYS A 51 -24.70 -15.44 1.88
CA CYS A 51 -23.28 -15.15 1.68
C CYS A 51 -22.37 -16.37 1.92
N PHE A 52 -22.65 -17.15 2.97
CA PHE A 52 -21.86 -18.33 3.33
C PHE A 52 -22.21 -19.58 2.51
N GLN A 53 -23.36 -19.61 1.82
CA GLN A 53 -23.68 -20.69 0.89
C GLN A 53 -23.03 -20.45 -0.47
N ASN A 54 -22.94 -19.19 -0.88
CA ASN A 54 -22.34 -18.81 -2.15
C ASN A 54 -20.81 -18.86 -2.14
N ILE A 55 -20.18 -18.76 -0.96
CA ILE A 55 -18.73 -18.83 -0.80
C ILE A 55 -18.36 -20.17 -0.16
N PRO A 56 -17.65 -21.06 -0.86
CA PRO A 56 -17.27 -22.36 -0.32
C PRO A 56 -16.34 -22.21 0.88
N GLU A 57 -16.39 -23.16 1.81
CA GLU A 57 -15.63 -23.09 3.06
C GLU A 57 -14.12 -22.99 2.84
N THR A 58 -13.60 -23.72 1.86
CA THR A 58 -12.19 -23.65 1.45
C THR A 58 -11.78 -22.23 1.03
N ALA A 59 -12.66 -21.52 0.32
CA ALA A 59 -12.42 -20.13 -0.07
C ALA A 59 -12.48 -19.19 1.13
N ARG A 60 -13.42 -19.38 2.07
CA ARG A 60 -13.49 -18.59 3.31
C ARG A 60 -12.19 -18.68 4.11
N ASN A 61 -11.65 -19.89 4.25
CA ASN A 61 -10.40 -20.13 4.94
C ASN A 61 -9.21 -19.47 4.22
N ARG A 62 -9.19 -19.49 2.88
CA ARG A 62 -8.17 -18.77 2.10
C ARG A 62 -8.27 -17.26 2.25
N ILE A 63 -9.48 -16.70 2.30
CA ILE A 63 -9.69 -15.25 2.48
C ILE A 63 -9.08 -14.78 3.80
N ILE A 64 -9.39 -15.46 4.92
CA ILE A 64 -8.85 -15.08 6.22
C ILE A 64 -7.33 -15.33 6.32
N GLN A 65 -6.84 -16.42 5.72
CA GLN A 65 -5.40 -16.68 5.64
C GLN A 65 -4.67 -15.58 4.88
N ASN A 66 -5.15 -15.20 3.69
CA ASN A 66 -4.56 -14.12 2.91
C ASN A 66 -4.60 -12.78 3.65
N PHE A 67 -5.69 -12.51 4.38
CA PHE A 67 -5.81 -11.30 5.20
C PHE A 67 -4.79 -11.27 6.35
N ASN A 68 -4.54 -12.41 7.00
CA ASN A 68 -3.54 -12.56 8.05
C ASN A 68 -2.10 -12.53 7.52
N LEU A 69 -1.87 -12.80 6.24
CA LEU A 69 -0.54 -12.70 5.62
C LEU A 69 -0.10 -11.25 5.37
N MET A 70 -1.03 -10.29 5.41
CA MET A 70 -0.71 -8.86 5.22
C MET A 70 0.15 -8.36 6.38
N ALA A 71 1.20 -7.60 6.05
CA ALA A 71 2.24 -7.24 7.02
C ALA A 71 1.85 -6.04 7.90
N SER A 72 0.93 -5.20 7.42
CA SER A 72 0.58 -3.94 8.08
C SER A 72 -0.93 -3.67 8.11
N VAL A 73 -1.35 -2.87 9.10
CA VAL A 73 -2.74 -2.39 9.20
C VAL A 73 -3.14 -1.58 7.95
N THR A 74 -2.21 -0.81 7.40
CA THR A 74 -2.43 0.00 6.20
C THR A 74 -2.69 -0.88 4.99
N GLU A 75 -1.90 -1.93 4.78
CA GLU A 75 -2.13 -2.91 3.72
C GLU A 75 -3.50 -3.59 3.86
N GLN A 76 -3.88 -3.98 5.08
CA GLN A 76 -5.22 -4.50 5.36
C GLN A 76 -6.32 -3.49 5.03
N ASN A 77 -6.16 -2.22 5.42
CA ASN A 77 -7.14 -1.18 5.16
C ASN A 77 -7.29 -0.91 3.66
N MET A 78 -6.17 -0.87 2.91
CA MET A 78 -6.18 -0.73 1.45
C MET A 78 -6.93 -1.89 0.79
N TYR A 79 -6.63 -3.12 1.20
CA TYR A 79 -7.31 -4.30 0.72
C TYR A 79 -8.83 -4.23 0.97
N LEU A 80 -9.24 -3.92 2.20
CA LEU A 80 -10.66 -3.82 2.56
C LEU A 80 -11.37 -2.68 1.82
N CYS A 81 -10.73 -1.51 1.70
CA CYS A 81 -11.29 -0.38 0.94
C CYS A 81 -11.48 -0.72 -0.54
N GLY A 82 -10.57 -1.48 -1.15
CA GLY A 82 -10.71 -1.95 -2.54
C GLY A 82 -11.91 -2.88 -2.76
N LEU A 83 -12.43 -3.50 -1.70
CA LEU A 83 -13.60 -4.37 -1.71
C LEU A 83 -14.91 -3.64 -1.39
N ILE A 84 -14.84 -2.40 -0.93
CA ILE A 84 -16.00 -1.58 -0.57
C ILE A 84 -16.26 -0.58 -1.70
N SER A 85 -17.45 -0.61 -2.28
CA SER A 85 -17.86 0.40 -3.26
C SER A 85 -18.82 1.41 -2.62
N LEU A 86 -18.53 2.69 -2.86
CA LEU A 86 -19.36 3.81 -2.46
C LEU A 86 -20.37 4.13 -3.57
N LYS A 87 -21.66 4.17 -3.24
CA LYS A 87 -22.75 4.50 -4.17
C LYS A 87 -23.48 5.75 -3.66
N LEU A 88 -23.41 6.84 -4.44
CA LEU A 88 -24.18 8.05 -4.15
C LEU A 88 -25.66 7.79 -4.37
N VAL A 89 -26.49 8.14 -3.38
CA VAL A 89 -27.93 7.93 -3.48
C VAL A 89 -28.55 9.10 -4.24
N LYS A 90 -28.85 8.88 -5.52
CA LYS A 90 -29.31 9.94 -6.44
C LYS A 90 -30.72 10.47 -6.12
N GLN A 91 -31.61 9.64 -5.60
CA GLN A 91 -32.99 10.03 -5.27
C GLN A 91 -33.52 9.20 -4.09
N GLN A 92 -34.05 9.87 -3.07
CA GLN A 92 -34.74 9.23 -1.95
C GLN A 92 -36.22 9.60 -2.01
N ARG A 93 -37.11 8.58 -2.08
CA ARG A 93 -38.55 8.80 -1.91
C ARG A 93 -38.85 8.92 -0.42
N HIS A 94 -38.61 10.10 0.13
CA HIS A 94 -38.99 10.38 1.51
C HIS A 94 -40.48 10.64 1.60
N ARG A 95 -41.13 9.92 2.51
CA ARG A 95 -42.52 10.19 2.90
C ARG A 95 -42.63 11.28 3.97
N LYS A 96 -41.51 11.65 4.60
CA LYS A 96 -41.42 12.61 5.70
C LYS A 96 -40.81 13.94 5.22
N PRO A 97 -41.16 15.07 5.85
CA PRO A 97 -40.58 16.37 5.54
C PRO A 97 -39.08 16.39 5.84
N LYS A 98 -38.38 17.31 5.17
CA LYS A 98 -36.91 17.40 5.09
C LYS A 98 -36.24 17.56 6.47
N GLU A 99 -36.95 18.05 7.47
CA GLU A 99 -36.42 18.35 8.81
C GLU A 99 -36.38 17.12 9.74
N GLU A 100 -37.18 16.08 9.47
CA GLU A 100 -37.24 14.84 10.27
C GLU A 100 -36.56 13.64 9.60
N ALA A 101 -36.16 13.78 8.33
CA ALA A 101 -35.57 12.69 7.56
C ALA A 101 -34.07 12.57 7.85
N SER A 102 -33.64 11.41 8.33
CA SER A 102 -32.22 11.06 8.38
C SER A 102 -31.70 10.83 6.95
N PHE A 103 -31.03 11.82 6.38
CA PHE A 103 -30.42 11.70 5.05
C PHE A 103 -29.20 10.80 5.10
N TYR A 104 -29.27 9.67 4.42
CA TYR A 104 -28.08 8.89 4.08
C TYR A 104 -27.67 9.25 2.66
N ASP A 105 -26.76 10.19 2.48
CA ASP A 105 -26.35 10.62 1.12
C ASP A 105 -25.63 9.50 0.34
N VAL A 106 -25.16 8.49 1.06
CA VAL A 106 -24.25 7.46 0.56
C VAL A 106 -24.71 6.07 1.02
N ALA A 107 -24.69 5.13 0.10
CA ALA A 107 -24.82 3.71 0.36
C ALA A 107 -23.49 2.99 0.11
N TYR A 108 -23.23 1.92 0.87
CA TYR A 108 -22.03 1.10 0.74
C TYR A 108 -22.41 -0.31 0.27
N SER A 109 -21.67 -0.85 -0.69
CA SER A 109 -21.76 -2.26 -1.09
C SER A 109 -20.44 -2.96 -0.83
N TYR A 110 -20.51 -4.20 -0.34
CA TYR A 110 -19.35 -4.99 0.05
C TYR A 110 -19.21 -6.17 -0.91
N ARG A 111 -18.00 -6.39 -1.39
CA ARG A 111 -17.66 -7.52 -2.24
C ARG A 111 -16.58 -8.37 -1.61
N VAL A 112 -16.52 -9.63 -2.00
CA VAL A 112 -15.43 -10.54 -1.63
C VAL A 112 -14.92 -11.19 -2.90
N ARG A 113 -13.58 -11.25 -3.00
CA ARG A 113 -12.88 -11.90 -4.11
C ARG A 113 -12.28 -13.21 -3.63
N TYR A 114 -12.54 -14.29 -4.35
CA TYR A 114 -11.87 -15.56 -4.10
C TYR A 114 -11.57 -16.29 -5.40
N VAL A 115 -10.56 -17.15 -5.35
CA VAL A 115 -10.19 -18.03 -6.46
C VAL A 115 -10.90 -19.36 -6.26
N ASP A 116 -11.71 -19.75 -7.24
CA ASP A 116 -12.42 -21.02 -7.23
C ASP A 116 -11.49 -22.19 -7.59
N ASN A 117 -11.99 -23.43 -7.49
CA ASN A 117 -11.21 -24.63 -7.81
C ASN A 117 -10.73 -24.66 -9.28
N ASN A 118 -11.43 -23.97 -10.17
CA ASN A 118 -11.06 -23.83 -11.59
C ASN A 118 -9.99 -22.75 -11.82
N ASN A 119 -9.40 -22.20 -10.74
CA ASN A 119 -8.43 -21.11 -10.77
C ASN A 119 -8.96 -19.78 -11.36
N GLU A 120 -10.28 -19.62 -11.37
CA GLU A 120 -10.96 -18.39 -11.79
C GLU A 120 -11.22 -17.48 -10.59
N THR A 121 -11.00 -16.18 -10.76
CA THR A 121 -11.31 -15.17 -9.73
C THR A 121 -12.78 -14.80 -9.81
N LYS A 122 -13.53 -15.06 -8.74
CA LYS A 122 -14.95 -14.69 -8.61
C LYS A 122 -15.12 -13.54 -7.62
N GLU A 123 -15.99 -12.60 -7.98
CA GLU A 123 -16.45 -11.54 -7.08
C GLU A 123 -17.90 -11.79 -6.67
N ILE A 124 -18.19 -11.75 -5.38
CA ILE A 124 -19.56 -11.93 -4.85
C ILE A 124 -19.90 -10.76 -3.93
N ASP A 125 -21.11 -10.23 -4.09
CA ASP A 125 -21.68 -9.24 -3.18
C ASP A 125 -22.09 -9.90 -1.85
N VAL A 126 -21.67 -9.30 -0.75
CA VAL A 126 -21.94 -9.79 0.61
C VAL A 126 -22.60 -8.72 1.47
N CYS A 127 -23.27 -9.16 2.53
CA CYS A 127 -23.80 -8.23 3.52
C CYS A 127 -22.68 -7.68 4.42
N TYR A 128 -22.94 -6.56 5.09
CA TYR A 128 -22.02 -5.93 6.06
C TYR A 128 -21.48 -6.92 7.09
N LYS A 129 -22.36 -7.73 7.70
CA LYS A 129 -21.98 -8.72 8.71
C LYS A 129 -21.08 -9.81 8.12
N ALA A 130 -21.46 -10.36 6.96
CA ALA A 130 -20.67 -11.38 6.28
C ALA A 130 -19.26 -10.86 5.92
N PHE A 131 -19.17 -9.62 5.45
CA PHE A 131 -17.88 -9.00 5.15
C PHE A 131 -17.00 -8.92 6.42
N SER A 132 -17.60 -8.52 7.55
CA SER A 132 -16.93 -8.45 8.84
C SER A 132 -16.44 -9.81 9.31
N THR A 133 -17.30 -10.83 9.25
CA THR A 133 -17.01 -12.18 9.73
C THR A 133 -16.02 -12.92 8.85
N LEU A 134 -16.06 -12.75 7.52
CA LEU A 134 -15.13 -13.42 6.58
C LEU A 134 -13.69 -12.94 6.76
N HIS A 135 -13.49 -11.67 7.14
CA HIS A 135 -12.17 -11.08 7.38
C HIS A 135 -11.78 -11.04 8.87
N GLY A 136 -12.65 -11.52 9.78
CA GLY A 136 -12.39 -11.47 11.21
C GLY A 136 -12.19 -10.05 11.75
N ILE A 137 -12.86 -9.06 11.16
CA ILE A 137 -12.77 -7.65 11.57
C ILE A 137 -13.98 -7.25 12.41
N GLY A 138 -13.79 -6.27 13.30
CA GLY A 138 -14.87 -5.68 14.09
C GLY A 138 -15.60 -4.54 13.38
N GLU A 139 -16.83 -4.28 13.81
CA GLU A 139 -17.71 -3.24 13.23
C GLU A 139 -17.07 -1.85 13.23
N LYS A 140 -16.36 -1.50 14.32
CA LYS A 140 -15.66 -0.21 14.45
C LYS A 140 -14.63 0.01 13.34
N LYS A 141 -13.88 -1.03 12.95
CA LYS A 141 -12.89 -0.92 11.86
C LYS A 141 -13.60 -0.59 10.55
N LEU A 142 -14.71 -1.25 10.28
CA LEU A 142 -15.49 -1.03 9.06
C LEU A 142 -16.14 0.36 9.02
N GLN A 143 -16.62 0.88 10.14
CA GLN A 143 -17.12 2.26 10.26
C GLN A 143 -16.03 3.30 9.98
N VAL A 144 -14.81 3.09 10.47
CA VAL A 144 -13.66 3.96 10.18
C VAL A 144 -13.34 3.97 8.68
N LEU A 145 -13.35 2.82 8.03
CA LEU A 145 -13.12 2.72 6.57
C LEU A 145 -14.22 3.43 5.77
N GLN A 146 -15.49 3.25 6.15
CA GLN A 146 -16.63 3.95 5.52
C GLN A 146 -16.50 5.48 5.63
N LYS A 147 -16.12 5.98 6.80
CA LYS A 147 -15.89 7.41 7.03
C LYS A 147 -14.76 7.93 6.15
N SER A 148 -13.63 7.21 6.12
CA SER A 148 -12.48 7.55 5.28
C SER A 148 -12.85 7.61 3.79
N LEU A 149 -13.57 6.60 3.30
CA LEU A 149 -14.03 6.54 1.91
C LEU A 149 -14.99 7.68 1.57
N LYS A 150 -15.86 8.08 2.51
CA LYS A 150 -16.77 9.22 2.31
C LYS A 150 -16.02 10.55 2.24
N GLU A 151 -15.01 10.74 3.09
CA GLU A 151 -14.29 12.01 3.21
C GLU A 151 -13.19 12.19 2.14
N HIS A 152 -12.52 11.11 1.75
CA HIS A 152 -11.31 11.17 0.92
C HIS A 152 -11.37 10.30 -0.33
N GLY A 153 -12.34 9.39 -0.45
CA GLY A 153 -12.38 8.38 -1.51
C GLY A 153 -11.37 7.23 -1.33
N GLU A 154 -10.48 7.33 -0.34
CA GLU A 154 -9.34 6.44 -0.12
C GLU A 154 -9.13 6.15 1.39
N PRO A 155 -8.31 5.15 1.77
CA PRO A 155 -7.92 4.92 3.15
C PRO A 155 -7.23 6.14 3.77
N LYS A 156 -7.49 6.37 5.06
CA LYS A 156 -7.04 7.57 5.79
C LYS A 156 -5.52 7.73 5.74
N GLU A 157 -4.80 6.61 5.84
CA GLU A 157 -3.33 6.61 5.85
C GLU A 157 -2.74 7.17 4.57
N TRP A 158 -3.36 6.93 3.41
CA TRP A 158 -2.91 7.52 2.15
C TRP A 158 -3.33 8.99 2.04
N ALA A 159 -4.53 9.34 2.49
CA ALA A 159 -4.94 10.74 2.56
C ALA A 159 -3.97 11.57 3.42
N ASP A 160 -3.50 11.00 4.54
CA ASP A 160 -2.49 11.60 5.41
C ASP A 160 -1.10 11.63 4.74
N ALA A 161 -0.68 10.55 4.07
CA ALA A 161 0.58 10.50 3.32
C ALA A 161 0.62 11.54 2.20
N LEU A 162 -0.44 11.66 1.41
CA LEU A 162 -0.56 12.65 0.33
C LEU A 162 -0.53 14.07 0.89
N ARG A 163 -1.27 14.34 1.98
CA ARG A 163 -1.20 15.64 2.69
C ARG A 163 0.20 15.95 3.20
N SER A 164 0.92 14.95 3.70
CA SER A 164 2.29 15.11 4.19
C SER A 164 3.32 15.29 3.06
N SER A 165 3.12 14.67 1.89
CA SER A 165 4.00 14.88 0.73
C SER A 165 3.90 16.28 0.12
N GLY A 166 2.79 16.99 0.37
CA GLY A 166 2.64 18.40 0.03
C GLY A 166 3.35 19.35 1.00
N SER A 167 3.84 18.86 2.15
CA SER A 167 4.73 19.65 2.98
C SER A 167 6.07 19.76 2.27
N LYS A 168 6.49 21.00 1.99
CA LYS A 168 7.74 21.28 1.27
C LYS A 168 8.86 20.47 1.92
N SER A 169 9.55 19.65 1.13
CA SER A 169 10.82 19.06 1.55
C SER A 169 11.70 20.17 2.11
N SER A 170 12.50 19.87 3.14
CA SER A 170 13.50 20.82 3.64
C SER A 170 14.27 21.39 2.44
N PRO A 171 14.60 22.70 2.42
CA PRO A 171 15.43 23.28 1.37
C PRO A 171 16.63 22.35 1.16
N PHE A 172 16.83 21.90 -0.07
CA PHE A 172 18.01 21.10 -0.38
C PHE A 172 19.23 21.99 -0.11
N ASP A 173 20.16 21.53 0.72
CA ASP A 173 21.48 22.15 0.79
C ASP A 173 22.15 21.90 -0.57
N VAL A 174 22.15 22.93 -1.43
CA VAL A 174 22.86 22.90 -2.69
C VAL A 174 24.35 23.04 -2.38
N GLU A 175 25.02 21.92 -2.12
CA GLU A 175 26.48 21.91 -2.16
C GLU A 175 26.92 22.10 -3.62
N GLU A 176 27.59 23.22 -3.90
CA GLU A 176 28.24 23.46 -5.19
C GLU A 176 29.37 22.45 -5.40
N VAL A 177 29.05 21.33 -6.06
CA VAL A 177 30.07 20.36 -6.46
C VAL A 177 30.87 20.98 -7.62
N SER A 178 32.18 21.19 -7.39
CA SER A 178 33.11 21.65 -8.41
C SER A 178 33.03 20.79 -9.69
N GLN A 179 32.82 21.43 -10.85
CA GLN A 179 32.75 20.79 -12.17
C GLN A 179 34.00 19.96 -12.55
N LYS A 180 35.09 20.06 -11.77
CA LYS A 180 36.30 19.27 -11.99
C LYS A 180 36.06 17.76 -11.89
N TYR A 181 35.07 17.32 -11.12
CA TYR A 181 34.69 15.90 -10.99
C TYR A 181 33.97 15.33 -12.23
N PHE A 182 33.29 16.16 -13.02
CA PHE A 182 32.48 15.68 -14.15
C PHE A 182 33.34 15.33 -15.38
N ARG A 183 34.57 15.87 -15.45
CA ARG A 183 35.47 15.72 -16.62
C ARG A 183 36.24 14.41 -16.67
N SER A 184 36.32 13.64 -15.57
CA SER A 184 37.01 12.34 -15.59
C SER A 184 36.16 11.21 -16.18
N TRP A 185 34.83 11.35 -16.19
CA TRP A 185 33.91 10.31 -16.67
C TRP A 185 33.65 10.33 -18.18
N THR A 186 33.98 11.43 -18.87
CA THR A 186 33.78 11.58 -20.31
C THR A 186 35.00 11.26 -21.17
N GLN A 187 36.15 10.95 -20.57
CA GLN A 187 37.39 10.65 -21.31
C GLN A 187 37.57 9.17 -21.72
N LEU A 188 36.61 8.29 -21.39
CA LEU A 188 36.73 6.84 -21.65
C LEU A 188 36.24 6.37 -23.02
N LYS A 189 35.94 7.26 -23.98
CA LYS A 189 35.40 6.87 -25.31
C LYS A 189 36.10 7.54 -26.50
N VAL A 190 37.44 7.52 -26.54
CA VAL A 190 38.17 7.77 -27.79
C VAL A 190 39.37 6.82 -27.91
N VAL A 191 39.12 5.57 -28.32
CA VAL A 191 40.13 4.78 -29.06
C VAL A 191 39.43 4.03 -30.21
N LYS A 192 40.01 4.24 -31.39
CA LYS A 192 39.65 3.95 -32.79
C LYS A 192 39.12 2.55 -33.15
N GLU A 193 38.27 2.57 -34.19
CA GLU A 193 37.90 1.48 -35.11
C GLU A 193 39.09 0.75 -35.74
N HIS A 194 38.91 -0.53 -36.07
CA HIS A 194 39.03 -1.00 -37.46
C HIS A 194 38.37 -2.37 -37.72
N SER A 195 37.71 -2.44 -38.89
CA SER A 195 37.38 -3.60 -39.73
C SER A 195 35.97 -4.26 -39.65
N ARG A 196 35.19 -3.97 -40.71
CA ARG A 196 34.55 -4.89 -41.70
C ARG A 196 33.53 -5.92 -41.13
N LEU A 197 32.31 -6.11 -41.63
CA LEU A 197 31.77 -5.99 -42.99
C LEU A 197 30.25 -6.38 -42.98
N PHE A 198 29.51 -5.89 -44.00
CA PHE A 198 28.20 -6.34 -44.52
C PHE A 198 26.96 -6.33 -43.60
N PHE A 199 25.91 -5.55 -43.95
CA PHE A 199 24.83 -5.98 -44.85
C PHE A 199 23.86 -4.81 -45.10
N THR A 200 23.14 -4.93 -46.20
CA THR A 200 22.54 -3.88 -47.03
C THR A 200 21.24 -3.24 -46.53
N ASP A 201 21.19 -1.92 -46.67
CA ASP A 201 20.13 -1.08 -47.28
C ASP A 201 18.77 -1.75 -47.59
N GLN A 202 17.71 -1.33 -46.88
CA GLN A 202 16.37 -1.18 -47.46
C GLN A 202 15.65 0.02 -46.84
N ARG A 203 15.35 0.97 -47.74
CA ARG A 203 14.73 2.28 -47.55
C ARG A 203 13.29 2.16 -47.06
N ILE A 204 12.92 2.96 -46.05
CA ILE A 204 11.53 3.35 -45.80
C ILE A 204 11.41 4.83 -46.20
N LEU A 205 10.82 5.05 -47.37
CA LEU A 205 10.42 6.38 -47.86
C LEU A 205 9.18 6.84 -47.09
N VAL A 206 9.31 8.00 -46.43
CA VAL A 206 8.20 8.74 -45.83
C VAL A 206 7.75 9.80 -46.84
N HIS A 207 6.52 9.69 -47.32
CA HIS A 207 5.73 10.82 -47.81
C HIS A 207 4.30 10.55 -47.33
N GLY A 208 3.59 11.46 -46.68
CA GLY A 208 3.43 12.87 -47.01
C GLY A 208 1.93 13.06 -47.25
N ARG A 209 1.28 13.79 -46.34
CA ARG A 209 -0.17 13.96 -46.25
C ARG A 209 -0.68 15.04 -47.23
N VAL A 210 -1.99 15.00 -47.48
CA VAL A 210 -2.94 16.08 -47.90
C VAL A 210 -3.23 16.12 -49.40
N PRO A 211 -4.47 16.42 -49.88
CA PRO A 211 -5.72 16.76 -49.16
C PRO A 211 -6.76 15.64 -49.06
#